data_AF-A0A2V9ZI68-F1
#
_entry.id   AF-A0A2V9ZI68-F1
#
_cell.length_a   1.000
_cell.length_b   1.000
_cell.length_c   1.000
_cell.angle_alpha   90.00
_cell.angle_beta   90.00
_cell.angle_gamma   90.00
#
_symmetry.space_group_name_H-M   'P 1'
#
loop_
_entity.id
_entity.type
_entity.pdbx_description
1 polymer ?
#
loop_
_entity_poly.entity_id
_entity_poly.type
_entity_poly.pdbx_seq_one_letter_code
_entity_poly.pdbx_strand_id
1 'polypeptide(L)'
;MPEPLKKSIEVPCTPELVPPQVQTTADKASSKKESDFPFAVSVEDVYEGPLDLLLDLIRKQDIDIYDIPIARITAQYLTYVEKIRQLDVNVAAEFIYMAAVLIHIKSKTLLPRDPLATPEAEEDPRAELINRLLEHEKFKSAAQMLEDAVWSNPAIKEFIDAEGTEPEIAADVIDLVKTFQQVLDRARSRPILQVDEEGVTVSQMIDYLRRRLELDDRPLRLKQLLRNVNSRQMLVCM
;
A
#
# COMPACT_ATOMS: atom_id res chain seq x y z
N MET A 1 -57.19 -27.48 -47.26
CA MET A 1 -56.61 -26.62 -48.31
C MET A 1 -57.73 -25.79 -48.92
N PRO A 2 -57.65 -24.47 -49.13
CA PRO A 2 -56.85 -23.40 -48.49
C PRO A 2 -57.70 -22.14 -48.10
N GLU A 3 -57.02 -21.17 -47.45
CA GLU A 3 -57.21 -19.70 -47.21
C GLU A 3 -58.10 -18.82 -48.14
N PRO A 4 -58.25 -17.47 -47.97
CA PRO A 4 -57.96 -16.50 -46.85
C PRO A 4 -59.04 -15.38 -46.65
N LEU A 5 -58.86 -14.43 -45.69
CA LEU A 5 -58.91 -12.94 -45.84
C LEU A 5 -59.23 -12.16 -44.52
N LYS A 6 -58.28 -11.27 -44.14
CA LYS A 6 -58.35 -9.83 -43.72
C LYS A 6 -59.63 -9.34 -42.96
N LYS A 7 -59.62 -8.46 -41.95
CA LYS A 7 -58.71 -7.41 -41.46
C LYS A 7 -59.29 -6.80 -40.15
N SER A 8 -58.42 -6.32 -39.26
CA SER A 8 -58.54 -5.10 -38.42
C SER A 8 -59.61 -5.00 -37.31
N ILE A 9 -59.17 -4.76 -36.07
CA ILE A 9 -59.36 -3.52 -35.28
C ILE A 9 -58.34 -3.50 -34.10
N GLU A 10 -57.84 -2.31 -33.82
CA GLU A 10 -56.68 -1.86 -33.03
C GLU A 10 -56.93 -1.80 -31.49
N VAL A 11 -55.99 -2.24 -30.61
CA VAL A 11 -54.93 -1.47 -29.84
C VAL A 11 -55.44 -1.03 -28.44
N PRO A 12 -54.62 -0.78 -27.39
CA PRO A 12 -53.38 -1.39 -26.83
C PRO A 12 -53.43 -1.58 -25.27
N CYS A 13 -52.36 -2.12 -24.66
CA CYS A 13 -51.86 -2.00 -23.26
C CYS A 13 -51.32 -3.37 -22.84
N THR A 14 -50.11 -3.61 -22.35
CA THR A 14 -49.02 -2.82 -21.78
C THR A 14 -47.83 -3.79 -21.68
N PRO A 15 -46.58 -3.37 -21.94
CA PRO A 15 -45.42 -4.26 -21.89
C PRO A 15 -44.85 -4.39 -20.46
N GLU A 16 -44.46 -5.62 -20.13
CA GLU A 16 -43.27 -6.04 -19.38
C GLU A 16 -42.80 -5.22 -18.15
N LEU A 17 -42.97 -5.81 -16.97
CA LEU A 17 -42.36 -5.37 -15.71
C LEU A 17 -40.90 -5.82 -15.64
N VAL A 18 -39.98 -4.90 -15.92
CA VAL A 18 -38.57 -4.93 -15.50
C VAL A 18 -38.46 -4.12 -14.19
N PRO A 19 -37.82 -4.62 -13.12
CA PRO A 19 -37.57 -3.84 -11.91
C PRO A 19 -36.56 -2.69 -12.15
N PRO A 20 -36.64 -1.60 -11.37
CA PRO A 20 -36.30 -0.26 -11.85
C PRO A 20 -34.78 0.01 -11.86
N GLN A 21 -34.31 0.51 -13.00
CA GLN A 21 -33.16 1.39 -13.10
C GLN A 21 -33.58 2.78 -12.61
N VAL A 22 -32.92 3.31 -11.59
CA VAL A 22 -33.02 4.74 -11.22
C VAL A 22 -31.71 5.40 -11.63
N GLN A 23 -31.78 6.19 -12.70
CA GLN A 23 -30.83 7.25 -13.03
C GLN A 23 -31.43 8.58 -12.57
N THR A 24 -30.67 9.35 -11.80
CA THR A 24 -30.78 10.83 -11.68
C THR A 24 -29.38 11.32 -11.33
N THR A 25 -28.59 11.81 -12.28
CA THR A 25 -28.50 13.22 -12.73
C THR A 25 -28.14 14.24 -11.65
N ALA A 26 -27.05 14.95 -11.96
CA ALA A 26 -26.76 16.36 -11.68
C ALA A 26 -26.15 16.75 -10.31
N ASP A 27 -24.94 17.31 -10.43
CA ASP A 27 -24.43 18.52 -9.79
C ASP A 27 -24.49 18.67 -8.27
N LYS A 28 -23.28 18.65 -7.65
CA LYS A 28 -22.72 19.62 -6.69
C LYS A 28 -21.42 19.03 -6.12
N ALA A 29 -20.25 19.58 -6.43
CA ALA A 29 -19.66 20.73 -5.76
C ALA A 29 -19.48 20.55 -4.24
N SER A 30 -18.23 20.69 -3.80
CA SER A 30 -17.70 20.76 -2.41
C SER A 30 -17.78 19.45 -1.62
N SER A 31 -16.67 18.86 -1.20
CA SER A 31 -15.70 19.48 -0.29
C SER A 31 -14.27 19.01 -0.57
N LYS A 32 -13.57 19.72 -1.47
CA LYS A 32 -12.13 19.97 -1.26
C LYS A 32 -12.04 20.68 0.09
N LYS A 33 -11.64 19.97 1.14
CA LYS A 33 -11.03 20.62 2.30
C LYS A 33 -9.62 20.95 1.86
N GLU A 34 -9.45 22.12 1.26
CA GLU A 34 -8.20 22.86 1.41
C GLU A 34 -7.98 23.00 2.91
N SER A 35 -7.08 22.17 3.44
CA SER A 35 -6.55 22.38 4.77
C SER A 35 -5.68 23.63 4.68
N ASP A 36 -6.21 24.74 5.20
CA ASP A 36 -5.59 26.05 5.29
C ASP A 36 -4.46 26.09 6.35
N PHE A 37 -3.64 25.03 6.38
CA PHE A 37 -2.54 24.87 7.31
C PHE A 37 -1.23 24.74 6.53
N PRO A 38 -0.28 25.68 6.65
CA PRO A 38 1.02 25.62 5.96
C PRO A 38 1.94 24.47 6.45
N PHE A 39 1.44 23.56 7.27
CA PHE A 39 2.18 22.43 7.83
C PHE A 39 1.31 21.17 7.91
N ALA A 40 0.75 20.73 6.78
CA ALA A 40 0.26 19.36 6.65
C ALA A 40 1.42 18.50 6.10
N VAL A 41 2.20 17.91 7.01
CA VAL A 41 3.14 16.84 6.68
C VAL A 41 2.78 15.66 7.58
N SER A 42 2.21 14.62 6.97
CA SER A 42 1.97 13.32 7.59
C SER A 42 3.33 12.64 7.80
N VAL A 43 3.71 12.42 9.05
CA VAL A 43 5.09 12.07 9.44
C VAL A 43 5.36 10.56 9.51
N GLU A 44 4.38 9.71 9.21
CA GLU A 44 4.60 8.27 9.28
C GLU A 44 5.33 7.69 8.05
N ASP A 45 5.34 8.40 6.90
CA ASP A 45 5.87 7.86 5.62
C ASP A 45 6.83 8.80 4.83
N VAL A 46 7.20 9.99 5.34
CA VAL A 46 7.80 11.03 4.47
C VAL A 46 9.31 11.24 4.65
N TYR A 47 9.90 10.91 5.80
CA TYR A 47 11.33 11.14 6.04
C TYR A 47 12.03 9.91 6.59
N GLU A 48 13.08 9.47 5.91
CA GLU A 48 13.88 8.29 6.26
C GLU A 48 14.88 8.54 7.41
N GLY A 49 14.86 9.72 8.04
CA GLY A 49 15.72 10.01 9.19
C GLY A 49 15.83 11.50 9.54
N PRO A 50 16.59 11.84 10.60
CA PRO A 50 16.73 13.22 11.08
C PRO A 50 17.55 14.11 10.13
N LEU A 51 18.50 13.53 9.37
CA LEU A 51 19.28 14.26 8.38
C LEU A 51 18.42 14.67 7.18
N ASP A 52 17.47 13.83 6.79
CA ASP A 52 16.58 14.13 5.68
C ASP A 52 15.62 15.28 6.00
N LEU A 53 15.09 15.28 7.23
CA LEU A 53 14.32 16.41 7.75
C LEU A 53 15.13 17.70 7.75
N LEU A 54 16.42 17.64 8.12
CA LEU A 54 17.28 18.82 8.09
C LEU A 54 17.51 19.34 6.66
N LEU A 55 17.77 18.44 5.69
CA LEU A 55 17.90 18.81 4.29
C LEU A 55 16.63 19.48 3.75
N ASP A 56 15.45 18.95 4.09
CA ASP A 56 14.18 19.54 3.70
C ASP A 56 13.95 20.93 4.33
N LEU A 57 14.28 21.10 5.61
CA LEU A 57 14.20 22.41 6.28
C LEU A 57 15.15 23.45 5.67
N ILE A 58 16.34 23.03 5.24
CA ILE A 58 17.34 23.89 4.57
C ILE A 58 16.81 24.30 3.19
N ARG A 59 16.31 23.34 2.40
CA ARG A 59 15.74 23.59 1.06
C ARG A 59 14.53 24.51 1.09
N LYS A 60 13.63 24.33 2.06
CA LYS A 60 12.42 25.18 2.22
C LYS A 60 12.75 26.64 2.54
N GLN A 61 13.92 26.91 3.12
CA GLN A 61 14.33 28.27 3.50
C GLN A 61 15.31 28.89 2.51
N ASP A 62 15.66 28.19 1.44
CA ASP A 62 16.64 28.63 0.44
C ASP A 62 17.98 29.04 1.10
N ILE A 63 18.41 28.22 2.06
CA ILE A 63 19.65 28.41 2.83
C ILE A 63 20.77 27.63 2.15
N ASP A 64 21.97 28.24 2.07
CA ASP A 64 23.17 27.53 1.64
C ASP A 64 23.61 26.49 2.70
N ILE A 65 23.93 25.28 2.24
CA ILE A 65 24.38 24.16 3.08
C ILE A 65 25.70 24.50 3.78
N TYR A 66 26.53 25.38 3.21
CA TYR A 66 27.78 25.81 3.82
C TYR A 66 27.60 26.87 4.93
N ASP A 67 26.58 27.72 4.82
CA ASP A 67 26.28 28.78 5.81
C ASP A 67 24.91 28.60 6.46
N ILE A 68 24.80 27.55 7.26
CA ILE A 68 23.54 27.22 7.94
C ILE A 68 23.38 28.11 9.19
N PRO A 69 22.31 28.93 9.30
CA PRO A 69 21.98 29.63 10.52
C PRO A 69 21.43 28.64 11.56
N ILE A 70 22.34 28.00 12.30
CA ILE A 70 22.04 26.96 13.30
C ILE A 70 20.92 27.38 14.25
N ALA A 71 20.93 28.62 14.73
CA ALA A 71 19.92 29.10 15.67
C ALA A 71 18.47 28.99 15.14
N ARG A 72 18.26 29.24 13.85
CA ARG A 72 16.95 29.17 13.18
C ARG A 72 16.56 27.72 12.89
N ILE A 73 17.48 26.93 12.32
CA ILE A 73 17.21 25.53 11.98
C ILE A 73 16.91 24.72 13.24
N THR A 74 17.68 24.90 14.33
CA THR A 74 17.42 24.18 15.59
C THR A 74 16.03 24.49 16.15
N ALA A 75 15.56 25.74 16.08
CA ALA A 75 14.24 26.10 16.60
C ALA A 75 13.11 25.41 15.81
N GLN A 76 13.24 25.37 14.48
CA GLN A 76 12.27 24.69 13.61
C GLN A 76 12.32 23.18 13.78
N TYR A 77 13.52 22.61 13.85
CA TYR A 77 13.73 21.19 14.10
C TYR A 77 13.05 20.75 15.40
N LEU A 78 13.28 21.47 16.50
CA LEU A 78 12.63 21.18 17.79
C LEU A 78 11.11 21.28 17.70
N THR A 79 10.58 22.29 17.01
CA THR A 79 9.14 22.43 16.77
C THR A 79 8.57 21.23 16.02
N TYR A 80 9.32 20.68 15.07
CA TYR A 80 8.91 19.51 14.30
C TYR A 80 8.98 18.22 15.13
N VAL A 81 10.07 18.00 15.85
CA VAL A 81 10.24 16.84 16.74
C VAL A 81 9.15 16.79 17.81
N GLU A 82 8.73 17.93 18.34
CA GLU A 82 7.66 17.99 19.35
C GLU A 82 6.30 17.58 18.78
N LYS A 83 6.02 17.87 17.50
CA LYS A 83 4.84 17.37 16.79
C LYS A 83 4.91 15.86 16.57
N ILE A 84 6.06 15.33 16.17
CA ILE A 84 6.24 13.88 15.97
C ILE A 84 6.06 13.14 17.29
N ARG A 85 6.65 13.64 18.37
CA ARG A 85 6.59 13.00 19.69
C ARG A 85 5.16 12.86 20.22
N GLN A 86 4.25 13.74 19.81
CA GLN A 86 2.83 13.64 20.17
C GLN A 86 2.10 12.54 19.40
N LEU A 87 2.60 12.15 18.23
CA LEU A 87 2.02 11.15 17.35
C LEU A 87 2.62 9.76 17.60
N ASP A 88 3.94 9.65 17.65
CA ASP A 88 4.64 8.38 17.87
C ASP A 88 5.92 8.56 18.70
N VAL A 89 6.05 7.77 19.76
CA VAL A 89 7.17 7.81 20.71
C VAL A 89 8.31 6.88 20.27
N ASN A 90 8.04 5.85 19.47
CA ASN A 90 9.01 4.80 19.15
C ASN A 90 10.11 5.29 18.18
N VAL A 91 9.76 6.18 17.23
CA VAL A 91 10.68 6.73 16.23
C VAL A 91 11.58 7.84 16.81
N ALA A 92 11.31 8.31 18.03
CA ALA A 92 11.88 9.56 18.54
C ALA A 92 13.37 9.50 18.92
N ALA A 93 13.99 8.31 19.08
CA ALA A 93 15.35 8.20 19.64
C ALA A 93 16.43 8.93 18.81
N GLU A 94 16.45 8.70 17.49
CA GLU A 94 17.42 9.32 16.59
C GLU A 94 17.18 10.83 16.44
N PHE A 95 15.92 11.25 16.46
CA PHE A 95 15.54 12.65 16.41
C PHE A 95 15.95 13.40 17.69
N ILE A 96 15.81 12.77 18.85
CA ILE A 96 16.27 13.34 20.13
C ILE A 96 17.78 13.47 20.15
N TYR A 97 18.52 12.47 19.66
CA TYR A 97 19.97 12.57 19.52
C TYR A 97 20.36 13.78 18.65
N MET A 98 19.74 13.93 17.49
CA MET A 98 20.04 15.05 16.60
C MET A 98 19.65 16.41 17.21
N ALA A 99 18.53 16.48 17.93
CA ALA A 99 18.13 17.67 18.68
C ALA A 99 19.22 18.08 19.69
N ALA A 100 19.77 17.13 20.45
CA ALA A 100 20.84 17.38 21.41
C ALA A 100 22.12 17.89 20.71
N VAL A 101 22.49 17.28 19.58
CA VAL A 101 23.65 17.71 18.76
C VAL A 101 23.46 19.14 18.27
N LEU A 102 22.28 19.49 17.74
CA LEU A 102 21.99 20.85 17.27
C LEU A 102 22.04 21.88 18.41
N ILE A 103 21.50 21.55 19.59
CA ILE A 103 21.56 22.42 20.77
C ILE A 103 23.02 22.63 21.20
N HIS A 104 23.84 21.58 21.19
CA HIS A 104 25.26 21.65 21.51
C HIS A 104 26.01 22.59 20.56
N ILE A 105 25.81 22.42 19.24
CA ILE A 105 26.41 23.27 18.22
C ILE A 105 25.92 24.72 18.37
N LYS A 106 24.62 24.92 18.63
CA LYS A 106 24.03 26.25 18.86
C LYS A 106 24.68 26.95 20.06
N SER A 107 24.85 26.24 21.17
CA SER A 107 25.50 26.76 22.39
C SER A 107 26.94 27.18 22.11
N LYS A 108 27.73 26.28 21.52
CA LYS A 108 29.14 26.58 21.16
C LYS A 108 29.27 27.77 20.21
N THR A 109 28.36 27.91 19.25
CA THR A 109 28.43 28.98 18.25
C THR A 109 28.01 30.35 18.82
N LEU A 110 27.13 30.37 19.82
CA LEU A 110 26.67 31.61 20.45
C LEU A 110 27.57 32.08 21.60
N LEU A 111 28.39 31.20 22.17
CA LEU A 111 29.30 31.57 23.23
C LEU A 111 30.48 32.42 22.70
N PRO A 112 30.92 33.46 23.44
CA PRO A 112 32.14 34.18 23.11
C PRO A 112 33.34 33.23 23.13
N ARG A 113 34.22 33.34 22.15
CA ARG A 113 35.46 32.55 22.08
C ARG A 113 36.39 32.93 23.23
N ASP A 114 37.06 31.94 23.79
CA ASP A 114 37.97 32.14 24.91
C ASP A 114 39.20 32.93 24.42
N PRO A 115 39.51 34.11 24.96
CA PRO A 115 40.62 34.94 24.49
C PRO A 115 42.00 34.29 24.65
N LEU A 116 42.09 33.16 25.36
CA LEU A 116 43.30 32.39 25.59
C LEU A 116 43.45 31.17 24.65
N ALA A 117 42.47 30.88 23.81
CA ALA A 117 42.52 29.76 22.87
C ALA A 117 43.40 30.07 21.65
N THR A 118 44.27 29.13 21.29
CA THR A 118 45.15 29.22 20.11
C THR A 118 44.29 29.18 18.82
N PRO A 119 44.49 30.10 17.85
CA PRO A 119 43.64 30.21 16.65
C PRO A 119 43.68 28.99 15.72
N GLU A 120 44.68 28.10 15.85
CA GLU A 120 44.85 26.92 15.01
C GLU A 120 44.03 25.69 15.48
N ALA A 121 43.42 25.75 16.67
CA ALA A 121 42.70 24.62 17.26
C ALA A 121 41.16 24.72 17.20
N GLU A 122 40.60 25.83 16.73
CA GLU A 122 39.15 26.02 16.64
C GLU A 122 38.64 25.65 15.24
N GLU A 123 38.40 24.35 15.04
CA GLU A 123 37.52 23.90 13.94
C GLU A 123 36.11 24.46 14.14
N ASP A 124 35.46 24.84 13.04
CA ASP A 124 34.07 25.26 13.08
C ASP A 124 33.21 24.12 13.66
N PRO A 125 32.46 24.35 14.75
CA PRO A 125 31.67 23.29 15.41
C PRO A 125 30.55 22.75 14.51
N ARG A 126 30.31 23.39 13.36
CA ARG A 126 29.32 23.01 12.35
C ARG A 126 29.89 22.07 11.29
N ALA A 127 31.21 22.01 11.12
CA ALA A 127 31.86 21.33 10.00
C ALA A 127 31.49 19.84 9.93
N GLU A 128 31.46 19.16 11.08
CA GLU A 128 31.06 17.76 11.16
C GLU A 128 29.62 17.53 10.67
N LEU A 129 28.69 18.40 11.08
CA LEU A 129 27.28 18.31 10.68
C LEU A 129 27.13 18.54 9.17
N ILE A 130 27.82 19.53 8.62
CA ILE A 130 27.80 19.86 7.19
C ILE A 130 28.30 18.67 6.37
N ASN A 131 29.42 18.06 6.79
CA ASN A 131 29.98 16.89 6.10
C ASN A 131 28.97 15.72 6.07
N ARG A 132 28.30 15.43 7.19
CA ARG A 132 27.26 14.40 7.26
C ARG A 132 26.06 14.70 6.37
N LEU A 133 25.63 15.97 6.30
CA LEU A 133 24.53 16.39 5.43
C LEU A 133 24.87 16.24 3.95
N LEU A 134 26.08 16.66 3.54
CA LEU A 134 26.56 16.52 2.17
C LEU A 134 26.72 15.06 1.75
N GLU A 135 27.21 14.21 2.66
CA GLU A 135 27.33 12.77 2.42
C GLU A 135 25.96 12.13 2.24
N HIS A 136 25.01 12.43 3.13
CA HIS A 136 23.64 11.95 3.02
C HIS A 136 22.95 12.42 1.74
N GLU A 137 23.12 13.69 1.34
CA GLU A 137 22.57 14.21 0.08
C GLU A 137 23.13 13.48 -1.14
N LYS A 138 24.42 13.18 -1.17
CA LYS A 138 25.04 12.39 -2.25
C LYS A 138 24.41 11.00 -2.32
N PHE A 139 24.29 10.30 -1.20
CA PHE A 139 23.64 8.97 -1.19
C PHE A 139 22.18 9.04 -1.62
N LYS A 140 21.42 10.05 -1.16
CA LYS A 140 20.03 10.25 -1.57
C LYS A 140 19.91 10.49 -3.08
N SER A 141 20.80 11.31 -3.65
CA SER A 141 20.83 11.55 -5.10
C SER A 141 21.20 10.30 -5.90
N ALA A 142 22.17 9.52 -5.43
CA ALA A 142 22.57 8.26 -6.07
C ALA A 142 21.45 7.22 -6.02
N ALA A 143 20.73 7.11 -4.90
CA ALA A 143 19.56 6.25 -4.77
C ALA A 143 18.45 6.67 -5.75
N GLN A 144 18.16 7.97 -5.85
CA GLN A 144 17.17 8.48 -6.80
C GLN A 144 17.55 8.19 -8.26
N MET A 145 18.82 8.42 -8.62
CA MET A 145 19.32 8.11 -9.96
C MET A 145 19.22 6.62 -10.30
N LEU A 146 19.45 5.76 -9.31
CA LEU A 146 19.32 4.32 -9.46
C LEU A 146 17.85 3.91 -9.65
N GLU A 147 16.94 4.48 -8.87
CA GLU A 147 15.49 4.27 -8.99
C GLU A 147 14.99 4.70 -10.38
N ASP A 148 15.38 5.89 -10.83
CA ASP A 148 15.04 6.41 -12.15
C ASP A 148 15.61 5.53 -13.28
N ALA A 149 16.82 5.00 -13.12
CA ALA A 149 17.44 4.07 -14.07
C ALA A 149 16.67 2.72 -14.14
N VAL A 150 16.19 2.22 -13.00
CA VAL A 150 15.37 1.00 -12.93
C VAL A 150 14.01 1.21 -13.61
N TRP A 151 13.40 2.37 -13.43
CA TRP A 151 12.11 2.69 -14.08
C TRP A 151 12.22 3.02 -15.56
N SER A 152 13.28 3.71 -15.98
CA SER A 152 13.47 4.11 -17.38
C SER A 152 13.93 2.96 -18.28
N ASN A 153 14.47 1.87 -17.73
CA ASN A 153 14.91 0.72 -18.49
C ASN A 153 14.11 -0.56 -18.13
N PRO A 154 12.88 -0.71 -18.65
CA PRO A 154 12.04 -1.90 -18.39
C PRO A 154 12.66 -3.19 -18.94
N ALA A 155 13.60 -3.09 -19.88
CA ALA A 155 14.35 -4.25 -20.39
C ALA A 155 15.19 -4.93 -19.29
N ILE A 156 15.60 -4.23 -18.22
CA ILE A 156 16.29 -4.86 -17.08
C ILE A 156 15.39 -5.90 -16.41
N LYS A 157 14.08 -5.66 -16.32
CA LYS A 157 13.11 -6.67 -15.86
C LYS A 157 13.02 -7.85 -16.83
N GLU A 158 12.96 -7.58 -18.14
CA GLU A 158 12.90 -8.63 -19.16
C GLU A 158 14.18 -9.47 -19.25
N PHE A 159 15.36 -8.92 -18.94
CA PHE A 159 16.62 -9.66 -18.85
C PHE A 159 16.69 -10.58 -17.62
N ILE A 160 16.01 -10.24 -16.52
CA ILE A 160 15.89 -11.10 -15.33
C ILE A 160 14.93 -12.27 -15.60
N ASP A 161 13.88 -12.03 -16.40
CA ASP A 161 12.83 -13.00 -16.71
C ASP A 161 13.10 -13.83 -17.98
N ALA A 162 14.28 -13.72 -18.61
CA ALA A 162 14.59 -14.43 -19.85
C ALA A 162 14.73 -15.96 -19.65
N GLU A 163 13.63 -16.68 -19.89
CA GLU A 163 13.42 -18.15 -19.78
C GLU A 163 14.30 -19.05 -20.70
N GLY A 164 15.44 -18.58 -21.23
CA GLY A 164 16.11 -19.23 -22.36
C GLY A 164 17.44 -19.96 -22.11
N THR A 165 18.08 -19.77 -20.96
CA THR A 165 19.36 -20.44 -20.66
C THR A 165 19.07 -21.48 -19.60
N GLU A 166 19.28 -22.77 -19.86
CA GLU A 166 19.33 -23.75 -18.76
C GLU A 166 20.39 -23.24 -17.77
N PRO A 167 19.98 -22.71 -16.61
CA PRO A 167 20.95 -22.20 -15.68
C PRO A 167 21.56 -23.44 -15.05
N GLU A 168 22.85 -23.68 -15.30
CA GLU A 168 23.67 -24.15 -14.19
C GLU A 168 23.27 -23.28 -13.01
N ILE A 169 22.83 -23.88 -11.90
CA ILE A 169 22.31 -23.16 -10.74
C ILE A 169 23.49 -22.39 -10.14
N ALA A 170 23.83 -21.26 -10.74
CA ALA A 170 24.68 -20.21 -10.23
C ALA A 170 23.81 -19.36 -9.31
N ALA A 171 23.17 -20.01 -8.33
CA ALA A 171 22.40 -19.32 -7.31
C ALA A 171 23.40 -18.82 -6.26
N ASP A 172 23.45 -17.50 -6.10
CA ASP A 172 24.16 -16.90 -4.98
C ASP A 172 23.29 -16.98 -3.72
N VAL A 173 23.91 -16.85 -2.54
CA VAL A 173 23.20 -16.81 -1.25
C VAL A 173 22.16 -15.68 -1.25
N ILE A 174 22.44 -14.59 -1.97
CA ILE A 174 21.53 -13.45 -2.14
C ILE A 174 20.23 -13.88 -2.85
N ASP A 175 20.31 -14.77 -3.84
CA ASP A 175 19.13 -15.24 -4.57
C ASP A 175 18.26 -16.16 -3.71
N LEU A 176 18.89 -16.97 -2.85
CA LEU A 176 18.16 -17.77 -1.86
C LEU A 176 17.42 -16.88 -0.85
N VAL A 177 18.05 -15.81 -0.39
CA VAL A 177 17.40 -14.85 0.53
C VAL A 177 16.23 -14.15 -0.17
N LYS A 178 16.39 -13.72 -1.42
CA LYS A 178 15.31 -13.08 -2.19
C LYS A 178 14.13 -14.01 -2.42
N THR A 179 14.39 -15.24 -2.86
CA THR A 179 13.33 -16.25 -3.06
C THR A 179 12.64 -16.60 -1.75
N PHE A 180 13.37 -16.69 -0.64
CA PHE A 180 12.78 -16.90 0.68
C PHE A 180 11.90 -15.73 1.13
N GLN A 181 12.32 -14.48 0.92
CA GLN A 181 11.50 -13.30 1.18
C GLN A 181 10.21 -13.31 0.36
N GLN A 182 10.28 -13.61 -0.94
CA GLN A 182 9.09 -13.75 -1.79
C GLN A 182 8.12 -14.83 -1.28
N VAL A 183 8.64 -15.96 -0.79
CA VAL A 183 7.83 -17.02 -0.18
C VAL A 183 7.17 -16.53 1.11
N LEU A 184 7.89 -15.79 1.96
CA LEU A 184 7.35 -15.22 3.19
C LEU A 184 6.24 -14.19 2.91
N ASP A 185 6.42 -13.32 1.92
CA ASP A 185 5.41 -12.33 1.55
C ASP A 185 4.16 -13.00 0.99
N ARG A 186 4.32 -13.99 0.12
CA ARG A 186 3.19 -14.80 -0.37
C ARG A 186 2.48 -15.57 0.75
N ALA A 187 3.22 -16.01 1.76
CA ALA A 187 2.63 -16.69 2.93
C ALA A 187 1.83 -15.72 3.81
N ARG A 188 2.30 -14.47 3.97
CA ARG A 188 1.58 -13.39 4.67
C ARG A 188 0.31 -13.00 3.93
N SER A 189 0.35 -12.94 2.61
CA SER A 189 -0.77 -12.53 1.75
C SER A 189 -1.65 -13.69 1.28
N ARG A 190 -1.76 -14.79 2.05
CA ARG A 190 -2.59 -15.93 1.64
C ARG A 190 -4.08 -15.51 1.59
N PRO A 191 -4.73 -15.53 0.41
CA PRO A 191 -6.16 -15.30 0.35
C PRO A 191 -6.87 -16.45 1.06
N ILE A 192 -7.77 -16.10 1.98
CA ILE A 192 -8.63 -17.07 2.65
C ILE A 192 -9.64 -17.52 1.60
N LEU A 193 -9.45 -18.71 1.03
CA LEU A 193 -10.40 -19.29 0.10
C LEU A 193 -11.61 -19.76 0.92
N GLN A 194 -12.67 -18.96 0.96
CA GLN A 194 -13.97 -19.42 1.45
C GLN A 194 -14.55 -20.35 0.40
N VAL A 195 -14.35 -21.66 0.60
CA VAL A 195 -15.03 -22.68 -0.20
C VAL A 195 -16.44 -22.78 0.36
N ASP A 196 -17.37 -22.06 -0.26
CA ASP A 196 -18.79 -22.32 -0.06
C ASP A 196 -19.10 -23.68 -0.70
N GLU A 197 -19.49 -24.66 0.11
CA GLU A 197 -19.97 -25.94 -0.41
C GLU A 197 -21.24 -25.67 -1.24
N GLU A 198 -21.23 -26.06 -2.51
CA GLU A 198 -22.39 -25.91 -3.39
C GLU A 198 -23.60 -26.63 -2.79
N GLY A 199 -24.58 -25.84 -2.33
CA GLY A 199 -25.85 -26.37 -1.84
C GLY A 199 -26.67 -26.95 -2.99
N VAL A 200 -27.15 -28.19 -2.85
CA VAL A 200 -28.05 -28.82 -3.83
C VAL A 200 -29.39 -28.09 -3.82
N THR A 201 -29.84 -27.63 -4.99
CA THR A 201 -31.15 -26.98 -5.13
C THR A 201 -32.29 -28.01 -5.08
N VAL A 202 -33.48 -27.57 -4.68
CA VAL A 202 -34.69 -28.43 -4.64
C VAL A 202 -34.99 -29.03 -6.02
N SER A 203 -34.83 -28.26 -7.09
CA SER A 203 -35.07 -28.75 -8.46
C SER A 203 -34.12 -29.90 -8.83
N GLN A 204 -32.83 -29.76 -8.51
CA GLN A 204 -31.84 -30.82 -8.76
C GLN A 204 -32.15 -32.09 -7.95
N MET A 205 -32.67 -31.94 -6.73
CA MET A 205 -33.07 -33.09 -5.91
C MET A 205 -34.34 -33.78 -6.47
N ILE A 206 -35.31 -33.01 -6.95
CA ILE A 206 -36.51 -33.57 -7.60
C ILE A 206 -36.11 -34.38 -8.85
N ASP A 207 -35.22 -33.84 -9.68
CA ASP A 207 -34.72 -34.55 -10.87
C ASP A 207 -33.95 -35.81 -10.50
N TYR A 208 -33.15 -35.76 -9.43
CA TYR A 208 -32.44 -36.91 -8.89
C TYR A 208 -33.40 -38.01 -8.42
N LEU A 209 -34.44 -37.65 -7.65
CA LEU A 209 -35.44 -38.60 -7.16
C LEU A 209 -36.26 -39.20 -8.31
N ARG A 210 -36.68 -38.38 -9.28
CA ARG A 210 -37.41 -38.85 -10.46
C ARG A 210 -36.60 -39.89 -11.24
N ARG A 211 -35.34 -39.57 -11.59
CA ARG A 211 -34.46 -40.51 -12.31
C ARG A 211 -34.25 -41.80 -11.53
N ARG A 212 -34.12 -41.72 -10.21
CA ARG A 212 -33.90 -42.89 -9.35
C ARG A 212 -35.15 -43.77 -9.21
N LEU A 213 -36.35 -43.17 -9.26
CA LEU A 213 -37.62 -43.90 -9.27
C LEU A 213 -37.93 -44.52 -10.64
N GLU A 214 -37.47 -43.91 -11.73
CA GLU A 214 -37.64 -44.44 -13.09
C GLU A 214 -36.71 -45.63 -13.40
N LEU A 215 -35.56 -45.73 -12.72
CA LEU A 215 -34.56 -46.79 -12.95
C LEU A 215 -34.86 -48.10 -12.19
N ASP A 216 -35.66 -48.07 -11.13
CA ASP A 216 -35.97 -49.22 -10.28
C ASP A 216 -37.47 -49.55 -10.32
N ASP A 217 -37.86 -50.62 -11.02
CA ASP A 217 -39.26 -51.13 -11.09
C ASP A 217 -39.76 -51.78 -9.77
N ARG A 218 -39.02 -51.62 -8.66
CA ARG A 218 -39.33 -52.21 -7.36
C ARG A 218 -39.72 -51.13 -6.36
N PRO A 219 -40.63 -51.43 -5.40
CA PRO A 219 -40.98 -50.47 -4.37
C PRO A 219 -39.75 -50.14 -3.49
N LEU A 220 -39.23 -48.93 -3.65
CA LEU A 220 -38.09 -48.43 -2.87
C LEU A 220 -38.54 -48.07 -1.46
N ARG A 221 -37.83 -48.59 -0.45
CA ARG A 221 -38.06 -48.20 0.95
C ARG A 221 -37.41 -46.84 1.19
N LEU A 222 -38.19 -45.87 1.67
CA LEU A 222 -37.72 -44.51 1.98
C LEU A 222 -36.51 -44.49 2.93
N LYS A 223 -36.44 -45.45 3.87
CA LYS A 223 -35.27 -45.65 4.75
C LYS A 223 -33.96 -45.95 4.01
N GLN A 224 -34.01 -46.56 2.82
CA GLN A 224 -32.83 -46.82 1.98
C GLN A 224 -32.42 -45.59 1.16
N LEU A 225 -33.36 -44.72 0.78
CA LEU A 225 -33.06 -43.46 0.09
C LEU A 225 -32.38 -42.46 1.03
N LEU A 226 -32.89 -42.32 2.26
CA LEU A 226 -32.34 -41.41 3.26
C LEU A 226 -30.96 -41.83 3.81
N ARG A 227 -30.57 -43.09 3.66
CA ARG A 227 -29.24 -43.57 4.09
C ARG A 227 -28.08 -43.00 3.27
N ASN A 228 -28.35 -42.53 2.05
CA ASN A 228 -27.32 -42.05 1.12
C ASN A 228 -27.22 -40.51 1.09
N VAL A 229 -27.83 -39.82 2.05
CA VAL A 229 -27.85 -38.36 2.14
C VAL A 229 -26.76 -37.89 3.09
N ASN A 230 -25.75 -37.18 2.56
CA ASN A 230 -24.54 -36.81 3.30
C ASN A 230 -24.58 -35.36 3.85
N SER A 231 -25.61 -34.58 3.54
CA SER A 231 -25.75 -33.17 3.98
C SER A 231 -27.15 -32.87 4.50
N ARG A 232 -27.23 -32.00 5.53
CA ARG A 232 -28.51 -31.53 6.08
C ARG A 232 -29.33 -30.78 5.04
N GLN A 233 -28.69 -29.98 4.19
CA GLN A 233 -29.40 -29.26 3.11
C GLN A 233 -29.97 -30.24 2.08
N MET A 234 -29.23 -31.31 1.77
CA MET A 234 -29.70 -32.38 0.90
C MET A 234 -30.91 -33.13 1.50
N LEU A 235 -31.00 -33.23 2.82
CA LEU A 235 -32.17 -33.81 3.51
C LEU A 235 -33.37 -32.87 3.47
N VAL A 236 -33.15 -31.55 3.62
CA VAL A 236 -34.21 -30.54 3.58
C VAL A 236 -34.78 -30.35 2.16
N CYS A 237 -33.97 -30.57 1.13
CA CYS A 237 -34.37 -30.43 -0.27
C CYS A 237 -35.03 -31.69 -0.87
N MET A 238 -35.10 -32.82 -0.15
CA MET A 238 -35.84 -34.04 -0.55
C MET A 238 -37.33 -33.97 -0.21
#